data_AF-A0A428QHE8-F1
#
_entry.id   AF-A0A428QHE8-F1
#
_cell.length_a   1.000
_cell.length_b   1.000
_cell.length_c   1.000
_cell.angle_alpha   90.00
_cell.angle_beta   90.00
_cell.angle_gamma   90.00
#
_symmetry.space_group_name_H-M   'P 1'
#
loop_
_entity.id
_entity.type
_entity.pdbx_description
1 polymer ?
#
loop_
_entity_poly.entity_id
_entity_poly.type
_entity_poly.pdbx_seq_one_letter_code
_entity_poly.pdbx_strand_id
1 'polypeptide(L)'
;MASNSIPATTKRLIACCDGTWMDSDNGYEEPGLLTGEGTLQVPSNVTRISRCFKRRCSDGKLQIINYESGVGTGSNMLDSITGGAFGLGLSERMRETYSYLCANYTDGDEIILVGYSRGAFTVRSVAGMVGALGLLTREGVEHFYPIFKDMQHWMDDDYEDPFPNIPFPNKPKGKDAAAVYRAQLEKLGYTRVRHDNGQGDLIKIKAVCVWDTVGSLGIPRVAWLDKLGIRPDNDE
;
A
#
# COMPACT_ATOMS: atom_id res chain seq x y z
N MET A 1 3.01 -42.64 9.03
CA MET A 1 4.14 -41.84 8.52
C MET A 1 3.98 -40.44 9.07
N ALA A 2 4.87 -39.98 9.95
CA ALA A 2 4.84 -38.61 10.44
C ALA A 2 5.18 -37.68 9.27
N SER A 3 4.30 -36.74 8.95
CA SER A 3 4.61 -35.70 7.97
C SER A 3 5.73 -34.85 8.56
N ASN A 4 6.93 -34.97 8.01
CA ASN A 4 8.00 -33.99 8.24
C ASN A 4 7.58 -32.68 7.55
N SER A 5 6.71 -31.90 8.20
CA SER A 5 6.52 -30.51 7.84
C SER A 5 7.81 -29.78 8.18
N ILE A 6 8.54 -29.34 7.16
CA ILE A 6 9.60 -28.33 7.35
C ILE A 6 8.93 -27.18 8.12
N PRO A 7 9.45 -26.76 9.29
CA PRO A 7 8.88 -25.63 10.01
C PRO A 7 8.81 -24.47 9.05
N ALA A 8 7.61 -23.92 8.82
CA ALA A 8 7.45 -22.77 7.95
C ALA A 8 8.32 -21.63 8.53
N THR A 9 9.45 -21.36 7.90
CA THR A 9 10.33 -20.27 8.33
C THR A 9 9.63 -18.96 8.03
N THR A 10 9.10 -18.33 9.08
CA THR A 10 8.47 -17.01 8.99
C THR A 10 9.45 -15.98 8.45
N LYS A 11 8.96 -15.07 7.61
CA LYS A 11 9.75 -13.99 7.01
C LYS A 11 9.18 -12.63 7.37
N ARG A 12 9.96 -11.59 7.06
CA ARG A 12 9.56 -10.18 7.22
C ARG A 12 9.46 -9.57 5.83
N LEU A 13 8.25 -9.20 5.45
CA LEU A 13 7.96 -8.43 4.25
C LEU A 13 8.09 -6.95 4.60
N ILE A 14 8.98 -6.27 3.90
CA ILE A 14 9.27 -4.86 4.11
C ILE A 14 8.96 -4.11 2.83
N ALA A 15 7.96 -3.23 2.85
CA ALA A 15 7.65 -2.35 1.73
C ALA A 15 8.13 -0.92 2.03
N CYS A 16 9.01 -0.41 1.19
CA CYS A 16 9.59 0.92 1.28
C CYS A 16 9.12 1.77 0.11
N CYS A 17 8.20 2.70 0.34
CA CYS A 17 7.67 3.59 -0.70
C CYS A 17 8.27 4.99 -0.55
N ASP A 18 8.99 5.46 -1.56
CA ASP A 18 9.63 6.78 -1.52
C ASP A 18 8.69 7.93 -1.96
N GLY A 19 9.06 9.15 -1.58
CA GLY A 19 8.45 10.37 -2.06
C GLY A 19 8.83 10.69 -3.50
N THR A 20 8.06 11.55 -4.15
CA THR A 20 8.39 12.08 -5.48
C THR A 20 9.61 13.00 -5.44
N TRP A 21 10.27 13.15 -6.60
CA TRP A 21 11.48 13.95 -6.82
C TRP A 21 12.76 13.30 -6.30
N MET A 22 12.64 12.16 -5.62
CA MET A 22 13.77 11.35 -5.17
C MET A 22 13.76 10.05 -5.97
N ASP A 23 14.21 10.12 -7.22
CA ASP A 23 14.44 8.94 -8.05
C ASP A 23 15.87 8.42 -7.83
N SER A 24 16.12 7.82 -6.67
CA SER A 24 17.46 7.30 -6.36
C SER A 24 17.98 6.22 -7.32
N ASP A 25 17.16 5.76 -8.26
CA ASP A 25 17.50 4.70 -9.22
C ASP A 25 18.14 5.25 -10.49
N ASN A 26 17.91 6.52 -10.86
CA ASN A 26 18.59 7.14 -12.01
C ASN A 26 19.98 7.67 -11.66
N GLY A 27 20.27 7.92 -10.37
CA GLY A 27 21.60 8.27 -9.87
C GLY A 27 22.18 9.61 -10.39
N TYR A 28 21.45 10.32 -11.25
CA TYR A 28 21.88 11.51 -11.96
C TYR A 28 20.68 12.45 -12.15
N GLU A 29 20.82 13.67 -11.67
CA GLU A 29 19.93 14.78 -11.99
C GLU A 29 20.45 15.46 -13.26
N GLU A 30 19.66 15.42 -14.33
CA GLU A 30 20.00 16.11 -15.58
C GLU A 30 20.12 17.63 -15.35
N PRO A 31 21.03 18.32 -16.06
CA PRO A 31 21.17 19.78 -15.96
C PRO A 31 19.83 20.46 -16.31
N GLY A 32 19.32 21.25 -15.39
CA GLY A 32 18.12 22.05 -15.61
C GLY A 32 18.44 23.36 -16.32
N LEU A 33 17.41 24.04 -16.87
CA LEU A 33 17.57 25.36 -17.49
C LEU A 33 18.16 26.42 -16.54
N LEU A 34 18.08 26.18 -15.22
CA LEU A 34 18.59 27.03 -14.13
C LEU A 34 19.85 26.48 -13.43
N THR A 35 20.16 25.19 -13.61
CA THR A 35 21.27 24.49 -12.95
C THR A 35 22.18 23.92 -14.04
N GLY A 36 23.22 24.68 -14.38
CA GLY A 36 24.06 24.44 -15.57
C GLY A 36 24.90 23.16 -15.56
N GLU A 37 24.89 22.36 -14.48
CA GLU A 37 25.61 21.09 -14.39
C GLU A 37 24.73 20.01 -13.78
N GLY A 38 24.81 18.79 -14.32
CA GLY A 38 24.12 17.63 -13.78
C GLY A 38 24.81 17.13 -12.51
N THR A 39 24.03 16.76 -11.51
CA THR A 39 24.58 16.35 -10.20
C THR A 39 24.17 14.92 -9.85
N LEU A 40 24.99 14.26 -9.02
CA LEU A 40 24.60 12.96 -8.46
C LEU A 40 23.42 13.15 -7.52
N GLN A 41 22.38 12.35 -7.71
CA GLN A 41 21.19 12.44 -6.86
C GLN A 41 21.49 11.95 -5.44
N VAL A 42 21.14 12.75 -4.46
CA VAL A 42 21.27 12.37 -3.04
C VAL A 42 20.15 11.36 -2.71
N PRO A 43 20.47 10.14 -2.23
CA PRO A 43 19.44 9.15 -1.92
C PRO A 43 18.58 9.62 -0.74
N SER A 44 17.27 9.37 -0.83
CA SER A 44 16.34 9.70 0.25
C SER A 44 16.62 8.87 1.50
N ASN A 45 16.01 9.25 2.62
CA ASN A 45 16.05 8.41 3.82
C ASN A 45 15.37 7.05 3.60
N VAL A 46 14.33 6.95 2.76
CA VAL A 46 13.68 5.67 2.43
C VAL A 46 14.65 4.78 1.67
N THR A 47 15.34 5.31 0.65
CA THR A 47 16.38 4.59 -0.09
C THR A 47 17.51 4.13 0.84
N ARG A 48 17.98 5.02 1.71
CA ARG A 48 19.07 4.70 2.65
C ARG A 48 18.66 3.59 3.61
N ILE A 49 17.44 3.66 4.16
CA ILE A 49 16.88 2.63 5.03
C ILE A 49 16.74 1.30 4.29
N SER A 50 16.20 1.29 3.07
CA SER A 50 16.00 0.06 2.30
C SER A 50 17.32 -0.66 2.03
N ARG A 51 18.39 0.09 1.75
CA ARG A 51 19.76 -0.41 1.53
C ARG A 51 20.44 -0.89 2.83
N CYS A 52 20.02 -0.42 4.00
CA CYS A 52 20.57 -0.83 5.29
C CYS A 52 20.00 -2.15 5.82
N PHE A 53 18.86 -2.62 5.29
CA PHE A 53 18.29 -3.90 5.73
C PHE A 53 19.16 -5.09 5.31
N LYS A 54 19.63 -5.86 6.28
CA LYS A 54 20.29 -7.15 6.03
C LYS A 54 19.30 -8.14 5.43
N ARG A 55 19.75 -9.07 4.58
CA ARG A 55 18.86 -10.14 4.06
C ARG A 55 18.33 -11.06 5.15
N ARG A 56 19.06 -11.21 6.25
CA ARG A 56 18.63 -11.94 7.45
C ARG A 56 18.78 -11.03 8.67
N CYS A 57 17.73 -10.90 9.46
CA CYS A 57 17.75 -10.10 10.69
C CYS A 57 18.49 -10.86 11.82
N SER A 58 18.78 -10.18 12.93
CA SER A 58 19.43 -10.78 14.11
C SER A 58 18.60 -11.90 14.74
N ASP A 59 17.27 -11.87 14.56
CA ASP A 59 16.34 -12.93 14.96
C ASP A 59 16.33 -14.14 14.00
N GLY A 60 17.17 -14.14 12.97
CA GLY A 60 17.27 -15.20 11.98
C GLY A 60 16.19 -15.18 10.89
N LYS A 61 15.19 -14.30 10.95
CA LYS A 61 14.14 -14.20 9.92
C LYS A 61 14.69 -13.63 8.61
N LEU A 62 14.25 -14.20 7.49
CA LEU A 62 14.52 -13.66 6.15
C LEU A 62 13.79 -12.32 6.00
N GLN A 63 14.44 -11.33 5.41
CA GLN A 63 13.85 -10.03 5.09
C GLN A 63 13.70 -9.89 3.58
N ILE A 64 12.46 -9.90 3.10
CA ILE A 64 12.12 -9.59 1.70
C ILE A 64 11.80 -8.10 1.64
N ILE A 65 12.61 -7.36 0.90
CA ILE A 65 12.54 -5.91 0.82
C ILE A 65 12.01 -5.56 -0.57
N ASN A 66 10.86 -4.89 -0.63
CA ASN A 66 10.32 -4.24 -1.82
C ASN A 66 10.57 -2.74 -1.71
N TYR A 67 11.21 -2.15 -2.70
CA TYR A 67 11.45 -0.71 -2.77
C TYR A 67 10.72 -0.15 -3.99
N GLU A 68 9.91 0.88 -3.77
CA GLU A 68 9.21 1.62 -4.82
C GLU A 68 9.77 3.04 -4.87
N SER A 69 10.44 3.38 -5.97
CA SER A 69 11.04 4.69 -6.20
C SER A 69 9.99 5.80 -6.32
N GLY A 70 10.39 7.06 -6.10
CA GLY A 70 9.57 8.22 -6.43
C GLY A 70 9.29 8.30 -7.93
N VAL A 71 8.16 8.90 -8.35
CA VAL A 71 7.90 9.12 -9.78
C VAL A 71 8.96 10.06 -10.32
N GLY A 72 9.65 9.63 -11.39
CA GLY A 72 10.76 10.32 -12.02
C GLY A 72 10.38 11.67 -12.63
N THR A 73 11.35 12.57 -12.67
CA THR A 73 11.32 13.92 -13.23
C THR A 73 11.33 13.92 -14.76
N GLY A 74 10.39 13.20 -15.39
CA GLY A 74 10.17 13.31 -16.83
C GLY A 74 9.44 14.60 -17.18
N SER A 75 9.79 15.21 -18.31
CA SER A 75 9.24 16.43 -18.94
C SER A 75 7.70 16.52 -19.05
N ASN A 76 6.96 15.48 -18.68
CA ASN A 76 5.50 15.47 -18.56
C ASN A 76 4.97 16.06 -17.24
N MET A 77 5.85 16.53 -16.33
CA MET A 77 5.40 17.01 -15.01
C MET A 77 4.77 18.40 -14.96
N LEU A 78 5.02 19.29 -15.93
CA LEU A 78 4.22 20.53 -16.03
C LEU A 78 2.76 20.22 -16.39
N ASP A 79 2.51 19.15 -17.14
CA ASP A 79 1.15 18.63 -17.42
C ASP A 79 0.58 17.78 -16.25
N SER A 80 1.45 17.19 -15.42
CA SER A 80 1.07 16.32 -14.29
C SER A 80 0.68 17.06 -13.00
N ILE A 81 0.68 18.39 -13.01
CA ILE A 81 0.08 19.23 -11.94
C ILE A 81 -1.45 19.32 -12.10
N THR A 82 -2.04 18.61 -13.06
CA THR A 82 -3.46 18.34 -13.06
C THR A 82 -3.77 17.21 -12.06
N GLY A 83 -4.61 17.47 -11.06
CA GLY A 83 -4.90 16.55 -9.95
C GLY A 83 -5.37 15.14 -10.35
N GLY A 84 -5.81 14.96 -11.61
CA GLY A 84 -6.21 13.66 -12.18
C GLY A 84 -5.03 12.70 -12.40
N ALA A 85 -3.96 13.14 -13.07
CA ALA A 85 -2.79 12.29 -13.33
C ALA A 85 -2.05 11.92 -12.03
N PHE A 86 -2.00 12.87 -11.09
CA PHE A 86 -1.46 12.67 -9.75
C PHE A 86 -2.22 11.58 -8.97
N GLY A 87 -3.55 11.60 -9.01
CA GLY A 87 -4.38 10.59 -8.34
C GLY A 87 -4.26 9.19 -8.94
N LEU A 88 -4.07 9.09 -10.27
CA LEU A 88 -3.88 7.82 -10.96
C LEU A 88 -2.57 7.14 -10.55
N GLY A 89 -1.44 7.85 -10.58
CA GLY A 89 -0.13 7.29 -10.21
C GLY A 89 -0.05 6.89 -8.73
N LEU A 90 -0.80 7.56 -7.85
CA LEU A 90 -0.84 7.22 -6.43
C LEU A 90 -1.68 5.95 -6.17
N SER A 91 -2.80 5.80 -6.88
CA SER A 91 -3.64 4.61 -6.81
C SER A 91 -2.91 3.37 -7.33
N GLU A 92 -2.09 3.53 -8.38
CA GLU A 92 -1.26 2.47 -8.93
C GLU A 92 -0.23 1.96 -7.91
N ARG A 93 0.49 2.87 -7.23
CA ARG A 93 1.44 2.50 -6.17
C ARG A 93 0.78 1.73 -5.03
N MET A 94 -0.38 2.19 -4.56
CA MET A 94 -1.12 1.47 -3.53
C MET A 94 -1.47 0.05 -3.96
N ARG A 95 -1.93 -0.12 -5.21
CA ARG A 95 -2.23 -1.42 -5.79
C ARG A 95 -1.00 -2.30 -5.84
N GLU A 96 0.13 -1.79 -6.28
CA GLU A 96 1.39 -2.55 -6.39
C GLU A 96 1.89 -2.99 -5.02
N THR A 97 2.00 -2.07 -4.06
CA THR A 97 2.43 -2.37 -2.69
C THR A 97 1.49 -3.39 -2.04
N TYR A 98 0.17 -3.21 -2.16
CA TYR A 98 -0.80 -4.14 -1.57
C TYR A 98 -0.77 -5.52 -2.24
N SER A 99 -0.63 -5.56 -3.57
CA SER A 99 -0.51 -6.81 -4.33
C SER A 99 0.77 -7.56 -3.96
N TYR A 100 1.88 -6.85 -3.73
CA TYR A 100 3.11 -7.42 -3.20
C TYR A 100 2.88 -8.12 -1.85
N LEU A 101 2.16 -7.48 -0.92
CA LEU A 101 1.81 -8.11 0.37
C LEU A 101 0.94 -9.35 0.17
N CYS A 102 -0.12 -9.26 -0.62
CA CYS A 102 -1.05 -10.37 -0.86
C CYS A 102 -0.34 -11.59 -1.49
N ALA A 103 0.55 -11.34 -2.46
CA ALA A 103 1.26 -12.40 -3.17
C ALA A 103 2.34 -13.10 -2.34
N ASN A 104 2.95 -12.41 -1.37
CA ASN A 104 4.14 -12.93 -0.67
C ASN A 104 3.88 -13.37 0.77
N TYR A 105 2.78 -12.94 1.40
CA TYR A 105 2.52 -13.21 2.80
C TYR A 105 2.18 -14.68 3.05
N THR A 106 2.78 -15.29 4.07
CA THR A 106 2.41 -16.59 4.63
C THR A 106 2.14 -16.45 6.12
N ASP A 107 1.39 -17.39 6.70
CA ASP A 107 1.05 -17.31 8.12
C ASP A 107 2.31 -17.29 9.00
N GLY A 108 2.28 -16.40 10.01
CA GLY A 108 3.44 -16.07 10.86
C GLY A 108 4.39 -15.00 10.30
N ASP A 109 4.20 -14.54 9.07
CA ASP A 109 5.01 -13.45 8.52
C ASP A 109 4.72 -12.11 9.19
N GLU A 110 5.73 -11.25 9.17
CA GLU A 110 5.63 -9.87 9.63
C GLU A 110 5.58 -8.90 8.44
N ILE A 111 4.69 -7.91 8.52
CA ILE A 111 4.60 -6.82 7.55
C ILE A 111 5.15 -5.55 8.18
N ILE A 112 6.13 -4.93 7.54
CA ILE A 112 6.67 -3.62 7.90
C ILE A 112 6.51 -2.69 6.71
N LEU A 113 5.94 -1.52 6.95
CA LEU A 113 5.78 -0.50 5.92
C LEU A 113 6.60 0.73 6.27
N VAL A 114 7.31 1.29 5.30
CA VAL A 114 8.17 2.46 5.44
C VAL A 114 7.80 3.45 4.32
N GLY A 115 7.54 4.71 4.65
CA GLY A 115 7.20 5.69 3.63
C GLY A 115 7.52 7.14 3.97
N TYR A 116 7.84 7.91 2.93
CA TYR A 116 8.12 9.36 3.01
C TYR A 116 7.21 10.13 2.06
N SER A 117 6.68 11.30 2.48
CA SER A 117 5.88 12.18 1.62
C SER A 117 4.71 11.45 0.95
N ARG A 118 4.70 11.31 -0.38
CA ARG A 118 3.69 10.54 -1.10
C ARG A 118 3.77 9.04 -0.83
N GLY A 119 4.97 8.51 -0.65
CA GLY A 119 5.16 7.14 -0.19
C GLY A 119 4.60 6.91 1.21
N ALA A 120 4.65 7.92 2.09
CA ALA A 120 4.00 7.86 3.40
C ALA A 120 2.47 7.76 3.28
N PHE A 121 1.87 8.50 2.34
CA PHE A 121 0.45 8.37 2.02
C PHE A 121 0.11 6.99 1.43
N THR A 122 0.95 6.47 0.53
CA THR A 122 0.80 5.12 -0.04
C THR A 122 0.76 4.07 1.06
N VAL A 123 1.79 3.99 1.91
CA VAL A 123 1.85 2.92 2.92
C VAL A 123 0.77 3.05 4.00
N ARG A 124 0.33 4.26 4.33
CA ARG A 124 -0.82 4.50 5.21
C ARG A 124 -2.12 3.99 4.58
N SER A 125 -2.32 4.27 3.30
CA SER A 125 -3.50 3.81 2.56
C SER A 125 -3.50 2.29 2.41
N VAL A 126 -2.34 1.69 2.12
CA VAL A 126 -2.16 0.23 2.10
C VAL A 126 -2.44 -0.38 3.47
N ALA A 127 -2.00 0.24 4.56
CA ALA A 127 -2.35 -0.21 5.90
C ALA A 127 -3.87 -0.17 6.15
N GLY A 128 -4.53 0.89 5.68
CA GLY A 128 -5.99 0.99 5.66
C GLY A 128 -6.66 -0.09 4.83
N MET A 129 -6.13 -0.41 3.65
CA MET A 129 -6.60 -1.51 2.81
C MET A 129 -6.47 -2.86 3.51
N VAL A 130 -5.34 -3.14 4.16
CA VAL A 130 -5.17 -4.38 4.95
C VAL A 130 -6.18 -4.44 6.09
N GLY A 131 -6.44 -3.31 6.77
CA GLY A 131 -7.46 -3.23 7.82
C GLY A 131 -8.88 -3.43 7.29
N ALA A 132 -9.22 -2.80 6.16
CA ALA A 132 -10.56 -2.79 5.59
C ALA A 132 -10.89 -4.06 4.82
N LEU A 133 -9.94 -4.64 4.10
CA LEU A 133 -10.14 -5.77 3.19
C LEU A 133 -9.50 -7.08 3.68
N GLY A 134 -8.53 -7.03 4.58
CA GLY A 134 -7.64 -8.17 4.87
C GLY A 134 -6.49 -8.26 3.87
N LEU A 135 -5.94 -9.46 3.67
CA LEU A 135 -5.04 -9.75 2.54
C LEU A 135 -5.82 -10.60 1.54
N LEU A 136 -5.95 -10.12 0.30
CA LEU A 136 -6.63 -10.89 -0.74
C LEU A 136 -5.90 -12.20 -0.99
N THR A 137 -6.67 -13.25 -1.22
CA THR A 137 -6.16 -14.53 -1.71
C THR A 137 -5.80 -14.41 -3.19
N ARG A 138 -5.22 -15.47 -3.77
CA ARG A 138 -4.88 -15.49 -5.18
C ARG A 138 -6.11 -15.21 -6.06
N GLU A 139 -7.24 -15.83 -5.72
CA GLU A 139 -8.53 -15.66 -6.39
C GLU A 139 -9.08 -14.25 -6.16
N GLY A 140 -8.95 -13.71 -4.95
CA GLY A 140 -9.40 -12.35 -4.66
C GLY A 140 -8.64 -11.27 -5.43
N VAL A 141 -7.34 -11.47 -5.68
CA VAL A 141 -6.51 -10.54 -6.44
C VAL A 141 -6.97 -10.44 -7.91
N GLU A 142 -7.60 -11.48 -8.48
CA GLU A 142 -8.21 -11.39 -9.83
C GLU A 142 -9.32 -10.33 -9.90
N HIS A 143 -9.95 -10.03 -8.77
CA HIS A 143 -10.97 -9.01 -8.61
C HIS A 143 -10.45 -7.72 -7.96
N PHE A 144 -9.12 -7.52 -7.92
CA PHE A 144 -8.54 -6.38 -7.21
C PHE A 144 -9.10 -5.03 -7.69
N TYR A 145 -9.18 -4.82 -9.01
CA TYR A 145 -9.64 -3.53 -9.56
C TYR A 145 -11.07 -3.17 -9.12
N PRO A 146 -12.10 -4.03 -9.30
CA PRO A 146 -13.44 -3.74 -8.79
C PRO A 146 -13.48 -3.62 -7.26
N ILE A 147 -12.77 -4.47 -6.51
CA ILE A 147 -12.69 -4.36 -5.03
C ILE A 147 -12.15 -2.99 -4.60
N PHE A 148 -11.07 -2.53 -5.25
CA PHE A 148 -10.47 -1.26 -4.95
C PHE A 148 -11.39 -0.09 -5.30
N LYS A 149 -12.11 -0.18 -6.43
CA LYS A 149 -13.13 0.81 -6.81
C LYS A 149 -14.29 0.86 -5.82
N ASP A 150 -14.79 -0.29 -5.37
CA ASP A 150 -15.85 -0.36 -4.37
C ASP A 150 -15.42 0.32 -3.07
N MET A 151 -14.21 0.00 -2.60
CA MET A 151 -13.61 0.60 -1.41
C MET A 151 -13.50 2.13 -1.54
N GLN A 152 -13.13 2.64 -2.72
CA GLN A 152 -13.06 4.07 -2.96
C GLN A 152 -14.42 4.78 -2.87
N HIS A 153 -15.52 4.06 -3.09
CA HIS A 153 -16.87 4.63 -3.22
C HIS A 153 -17.87 4.06 -2.21
N TRP A 154 -17.42 3.41 -1.13
CA TRP A 154 -18.34 2.92 -0.08
C TRP A 154 -19.19 4.02 0.55
N MET A 155 -18.69 5.26 0.56
CA MET A 155 -19.39 6.41 1.13
C MET A 155 -20.08 7.30 0.09
N ASP A 156 -20.09 6.87 -1.17
CA ASP A 156 -20.68 7.60 -2.28
C ASP A 156 -21.93 6.86 -2.76
N ASP A 157 -23.09 7.37 -2.37
CA ASP A 157 -24.40 6.81 -2.71
C ASP A 157 -24.77 7.09 -4.18
N ASP A 158 -24.14 8.07 -4.82
CA ASP A 158 -24.36 8.46 -6.22
C ASP A 158 -23.41 7.72 -7.18
N TYR A 159 -22.48 6.90 -6.66
CA TYR A 159 -21.54 6.15 -7.47
C TYR A 159 -22.22 5.03 -8.27
N GLU A 160 -22.24 5.20 -9.59
CA GLU A 160 -22.61 4.16 -10.54
C GLU A 160 -21.47 3.16 -10.76
N ASP A 161 -21.61 1.99 -10.15
CA ASP A 161 -20.61 0.94 -10.24
C ASP A 161 -20.61 0.26 -11.62
N PRO A 162 -19.50 0.32 -12.39
CA PRO A 162 -19.38 -0.35 -13.68
C PRO A 162 -19.32 -1.88 -13.57
N PHE A 163 -19.12 -2.43 -12.37
CA PHE A 163 -19.01 -3.87 -12.11
C PHE A 163 -19.98 -4.33 -11.00
N PRO A 164 -21.32 -4.14 -11.17
CA PRO A 164 -22.30 -4.31 -10.10
C PRO A 164 -22.35 -5.72 -9.50
N ASN A 165 -21.87 -6.74 -10.22
CA ASN A 165 -21.88 -8.13 -9.81
C ASN A 165 -20.48 -8.69 -9.46
N ILE A 166 -19.42 -7.89 -9.56
CA ILE A 166 -18.03 -8.34 -9.34
C ILE A 166 -17.42 -7.53 -8.17
N PRO A 167 -16.84 -8.18 -7.14
CA PRO A 167 -16.74 -9.62 -6.96
C PRO A 167 -18.06 -10.29 -6.53
N PHE A 168 -19.06 -9.50 -6.11
CA PHE A 168 -20.40 -9.98 -5.75
C PHE A 168 -21.46 -8.87 -5.91
N PRO A 169 -22.76 -9.22 -6.05
CA PRO A 169 -23.86 -8.26 -6.12
C PRO A 169 -24.23 -7.66 -4.76
N ASN A 170 -25.05 -6.60 -4.76
CA ASN A 170 -25.59 -5.93 -3.55
C ASN A 170 -24.48 -5.42 -2.62
N LYS A 171 -23.54 -4.68 -3.19
CA LYS A 171 -22.37 -4.15 -2.48
C LYS A 171 -22.80 -3.17 -1.37
N PRO A 172 -22.28 -3.33 -0.13
CA PRO A 172 -22.66 -2.45 0.97
C PRO A 172 -22.14 -1.02 0.78
N LYS A 173 -22.89 -0.07 1.32
CA LYS A 173 -22.57 1.37 1.34
C LYS A 173 -22.70 1.92 2.77
N GLY A 174 -22.11 3.09 3.00
CA GLY A 174 -22.11 3.78 4.28
C GLY A 174 -21.00 3.34 5.24
N LYS A 175 -21.11 3.81 6.48
CA LYS A 175 -20.04 3.73 7.50
C LYS A 175 -19.60 2.30 7.85
N ASP A 176 -20.49 1.33 7.71
CA ASP A 176 -20.24 -0.08 8.07
C ASP A 176 -19.85 -0.92 6.84
N ALA A 177 -19.76 -0.31 5.65
CA ALA A 177 -19.54 -1.01 4.40
C ALA A 177 -18.25 -1.83 4.42
N ALA A 178 -17.15 -1.30 4.96
CA ALA A 178 -15.88 -2.01 5.03
C ALA A 178 -16.00 -3.36 5.77
N ALA A 179 -16.67 -3.37 6.93
CA ALA A 179 -16.82 -4.58 7.73
C ALA A 179 -17.71 -5.62 7.04
N VAL A 180 -18.83 -5.18 6.46
CA VAL A 180 -19.77 -6.05 5.73
C VAL A 180 -19.12 -6.60 4.45
N TYR A 181 -18.42 -5.74 3.71
CA TYR A 181 -17.74 -6.10 2.47
C TYR A 181 -16.64 -7.14 2.73
N ARG A 182 -15.81 -6.92 3.76
CA ARG A 182 -14.77 -7.86 4.17
C ARG A 182 -15.34 -9.21 4.56
N ALA A 183 -16.41 -9.24 5.36
CA ALA A 183 -17.06 -10.48 5.76
C ALA A 183 -17.57 -11.27 4.54
N GLN A 184 -18.06 -10.58 3.52
CA GLN A 184 -18.49 -11.20 2.27
C GLN A 184 -17.30 -11.74 1.46
N LEU A 185 -16.19 -10.99 1.37
CA LEU A 185 -14.96 -11.50 0.76
C LEU A 185 -14.41 -12.74 1.48
N GLU A 186 -14.45 -12.76 2.82
CA GLU A 186 -14.01 -13.91 3.62
C GLU A 186 -14.88 -15.14 3.33
N LYS A 187 -16.21 -14.95 3.28
CA LYS A 187 -17.17 -16.01 2.93
C LYS A 187 -16.92 -16.60 1.54
N LEU A 188 -16.49 -15.77 0.59
CA LEU A 188 -16.15 -16.19 -0.78
C LEU A 188 -14.73 -16.78 -0.91
N GLY A 189 -13.92 -16.72 0.15
CA GLY A 189 -12.52 -17.13 0.09
C GLY A 189 -11.63 -16.18 -0.72
N TYR A 190 -12.07 -14.94 -0.93
CA TYR A 190 -11.32 -13.92 -1.68
C TYR A 190 -10.38 -13.11 -0.80
N THR A 191 -10.50 -13.20 0.52
CA THR A 191 -9.59 -12.56 1.45
C THR A 191 -9.35 -13.41 2.67
N ARG A 192 -8.28 -13.11 3.39
CA ARG A 192 -7.96 -13.63 4.72
C ARG A 192 -7.65 -12.50 5.68
N VAL A 193 -8.17 -12.63 6.89
CA VAL A 193 -8.01 -11.65 7.97
C VAL A 193 -7.25 -12.26 9.15
N ARG A 194 -7.27 -13.59 9.27
CA ARG A 194 -6.62 -14.37 10.32
C ARG A 194 -5.78 -15.48 9.73
N HIS A 195 -4.83 -15.97 10.52
CA HIS A 195 -4.07 -17.18 10.24
C HIS A 195 -4.96 -18.43 10.21
N ASP A 196 -4.40 -19.51 9.69
CA ASP A 196 -4.99 -20.86 9.74
C ASP A 196 -6.43 -20.90 9.21
N ASN A 197 -6.64 -20.27 8.04
CA ASN A 197 -7.94 -20.19 7.37
C ASN A 197 -9.07 -19.64 8.26
N GLY A 198 -8.77 -18.61 9.07
CA GLY A 198 -9.77 -17.95 9.92
C GLY A 198 -9.75 -18.36 11.38
N GLN A 199 -8.99 -19.41 11.75
CA GLN A 199 -9.02 -19.98 13.10
C GLN A 199 -7.93 -19.42 14.03
N GLY A 200 -6.89 -18.80 13.47
CA GLY A 200 -5.75 -18.30 14.21
C GLY A 200 -5.84 -16.82 14.60
N ASP A 201 -4.67 -16.28 14.95
CA ASP A 201 -4.51 -14.87 15.29
C ASP A 201 -4.80 -13.95 14.10
N LEU A 202 -5.15 -12.70 14.41
CA LEU A 202 -5.33 -11.66 13.41
C LEU A 202 -4.01 -11.39 12.68
N ILE A 203 -4.07 -11.30 11.36
CA ILE A 203 -2.95 -10.81 10.54
C ILE A 203 -2.74 -9.33 10.87
N LYS A 204 -1.51 -8.98 11.28
CA LYS A 204 -1.18 -7.63 11.74
C LYS A 204 -0.05 -7.02 10.92
N ILE A 205 -0.16 -5.72 10.69
CA ILE A 205 0.98 -4.91 10.30
C ILE A 205 1.81 -4.67 11.55
N LYS A 206 3.08 -5.10 11.52
CA LYS A 206 3.97 -5.05 12.68
C LYS A 206 4.45 -3.64 12.97
N ALA A 207 4.70 -2.85 11.92
CA ALA A 207 5.11 -1.46 12.02
C ALA A 207 4.73 -0.67 10.77
N VAL A 208 4.37 0.60 10.97
CA VAL A 208 4.21 1.61 9.91
C VAL A 208 5.12 2.78 10.28
N CYS A 209 6.21 2.95 9.54
CA CYS A 209 7.22 3.98 9.76
C CYS A 209 7.05 5.08 8.70
N VAL A 210 6.49 6.22 9.09
CA VAL A 210 6.19 7.31 8.15
C VAL A 210 6.69 8.66 8.64
N TRP A 211 7.16 9.51 7.73
CA TRP A 211 7.55 10.89 8.02
C TRP A 211 7.19 11.84 6.88
N ASP A 212 7.06 13.12 7.23
CA ASP A 212 6.73 14.26 6.34
C ASP A 212 5.57 13.96 5.39
N THR A 213 4.46 13.48 5.95
CA THR A 213 3.25 13.26 5.16
C THR A 213 2.75 14.60 4.63
N VAL A 214 2.66 14.75 3.31
CA VAL A 214 2.21 16.01 2.71
C VAL A 214 0.75 16.30 3.09
N GLY A 215 0.54 17.37 3.84
CA GLY A 215 -0.76 18.02 4.03
C GLY A 215 -0.99 19.23 3.12
N SER A 216 -0.06 19.55 2.19
CA SER A 216 0.11 20.93 1.69
C SER A 216 -0.15 21.18 0.20
N LEU A 217 -0.63 20.21 -0.59
CA LEU A 217 -1.02 20.47 -1.99
C LEU A 217 -2.31 19.75 -2.44
N GLY A 218 -3.31 19.76 -1.56
CA GLY A 218 -4.66 19.32 -1.92
C GLY A 218 -4.79 17.81 -2.02
N ILE A 219 -4.89 17.15 -0.87
CA ILE A 219 -5.58 15.86 -0.81
C ILE A 219 -6.98 16.13 -1.41
N PRO A 220 -7.36 15.55 -2.58
CA PRO A 220 -8.77 15.51 -2.92
C PRO A 220 -9.43 14.82 -1.74
N ARG A 221 -10.51 15.38 -1.15
CA ARG A 221 -11.17 14.78 0.02
C ARG A 221 -11.52 13.32 -0.29
N VAL A 222 -10.64 12.41 0.11
CA VAL A 222 -10.87 10.98 -0.03
C VAL A 222 -11.65 10.58 1.20
N ALA A 223 -12.97 10.81 1.15
CA ALA A 223 -13.88 10.71 2.28
C ALA A 223 -13.82 9.35 3.01
N TRP A 224 -13.33 8.29 2.33
CA TRP A 224 -13.13 6.97 2.93
C TRP A 224 -11.84 6.85 3.76
N LEU A 225 -10.77 7.59 3.46
CA LEU A 225 -9.50 7.55 4.22
C LEU A 225 -9.64 8.26 5.59
N ASP A 226 -10.36 9.39 5.63
CA ASP A 226 -10.61 10.13 6.87
C ASP A 226 -11.40 9.30 7.90
N LYS A 227 -12.18 8.30 7.45
CA LYS A 227 -13.02 7.44 8.29
C LYS A 227 -12.41 6.08 8.61
N LEU A 228 -11.28 5.71 8.01
CA LEU A 228 -10.49 4.50 8.36
C LEU A 228 -9.51 4.73 9.53
N GLY A 229 -9.61 5.86 10.24
CA GLY A 229 -8.79 6.15 11.42
C GLY A 229 -7.34 6.50 11.11
N ILE A 230 -7.02 6.84 9.86
CA ILE A 230 -5.66 7.20 9.44
C ILE A 230 -5.45 8.71 9.58
N ARG A 231 -5.79 9.31 10.72
CA ARG A 231 -5.34 10.65 11.11
C ARG A 231 -4.78 10.58 12.54
N PRO A 232 -3.59 11.14 12.81
CA PRO A 232 -3.33 11.68 14.13
C PRO A 232 -4.26 12.88 14.32
N ASP A 233 -4.94 12.97 15.46
CA ASP A 233 -5.58 14.20 15.89
C ASP A 233 -4.48 15.25 16.04
N ASN A 234 -4.44 16.20 15.10
CA ASN A 234 -3.64 17.41 15.26
C ASN A 234 -4.58 18.48 15.82
N ASP A 235 -4.93 18.34 17.09
CA ASP A 235 -5.41 19.46 17.90
C ASP A 235 -4.20 20.06 18.63
N GLU A 236 -3.49 20.94 17.91
CA GLU A 236 -2.78 22.12 18.46
C GLU A 236 -3.14 23.35 17.62
#